data_AF-A0AAW6WEG0-F1
#
_entry.id   AF-A0AAW6WEG0-F1
#
_cell.length_a   1.000
_cell.length_b   1.000
_cell.length_c   1.000
_cell.angle_alpha   90.00
_cell.angle_beta   90.00
_cell.angle_gamma   90.00
#
_symmetry.space_group_name_H-M   'P 1'
#
loop_
_entity.id
_entity.type
_entity.pdbx_description
1 polymer ?
#
loop_
_entity_poly.entity_id
_entity_poly.type
_entity_poly.pdbx_seq_one_letter_code
_entity_poly.pdbx_strand_id
1 'polypeptide(L)'
;MSYPITVYLVFNPEGMCMSAYTSNFEAENTVADNIAAFGYGWKVEPVSLSVTAKFYERLKHIFENQVTEEDVIEADTGEVQPKKKLSHKKRS
;
A
#
# COMPACT_ATOMS: atom_id res chain seq x y z
N MET A 1 -14.11 17.35 -5.94
CA MET A 1 -14.36 17.07 -4.51
C MET A 1 -13.35 16.04 -4.03
N SER A 2 -12.87 16.16 -2.78
CA SER A 2 -11.99 15.18 -2.15
C SER A 2 -12.76 14.45 -1.04
N TYR A 3 -12.52 13.15 -0.89
CA TYR A 3 -13.21 12.28 0.03
C TYR A 3 -12.22 11.83 1.11
N PRO A 4 -12.52 12.05 2.40
CA PRO A 4 -11.64 11.61 3.47
C PRO A 4 -11.74 10.10 3.66
N ILE A 5 -10.60 9.44 3.85
CA ILE A 5 -10.50 8.06 4.32
C ILE A 5 -9.53 8.00 5.50
N THR A 6 -9.69 6.99 6.35
CA THR A 6 -8.71 6.67 7.40
C THR A 6 -8.03 5.36 7.04
N VAL A 7 -6.70 5.34 7.09
CA VAL A 7 -5.88 4.13 6.99
C VAL A 7 -5.11 3.95 8.29
N TYR A 8 -4.81 2.70 8.64
CA TYR A 8 -4.10 2.31 9.85
C TYR A 8 -2.73 1.81 9.43
N LEU A 9 -1.69 2.57 9.76
CA LEU A 9 -0.31 2.26 9.40
C LEU A 9 0.36 1.49 10.53
N VAL A 10 1.05 0.41 10.19
CA VAL A 10 1.84 -0.37 11.15
C VAL A 10 3.30 0.05 11.04
N PHE A 11 3.88 0.42 12.19
CA PHE A 11 5.28 0.81 12.30
C PHE A 11 6.06 -0.22 13.09
N ASN A 12 7.31 -0.46 12.65
CA ASN A 12 8.27 -1.22 13.42
C ASN A 12 8.85 -0.36 14.58
N PRO A 13 9.63 -0.96 15.50
CA PRO A 13 10.23 -0.24 16.63
C PRO A 13 11.20 0.87 16.22
N GLU A 14 11.76 0.80 15.02
CA GLU A 14 12.66 1.83 14.45
C GLU A 14 11.88 3.02 13.86
N GLY A 15 10.55 2.96 13.84
CA GLY A 15 9.68 4.00 13.29
C GLY A 15 9.51 3.93 11.77
N MET A 16 9.90 2.83 11.12
CA MET A 16 9.63 2.58 9.70
C MET A 16 8.21 2.04 9.51
N CYS A 17 7.48 2.61 8.55
CA CYS A 17 6.17 2.12 8.14
C CYS A 17 6.36 0.81 7.36
N MET A 18 5.78 -0.27 7.86
CA MET A 18 5.92 -1.61 7.30
C MET A 18 4.72 -2.01 6.46
N SER A 19 3.51 -1.60 6.86
CA SER A 19 2.26 -1.93 6.16
C SER A 19 1.15 -0.94 6.47
N ALA A 20 0.08 -0.98 5.68
CA ALA A 20 -1.08 -0.10 5.79
C ALA A 20 -2.38 -0.90 5.60
N TYR A 21 -3.39 -0.61 6.39
CA TYR A 21 -4.68 -1.30 6.38
C TYR A 21 -5.82 -0.30 6.34
N THR A 22 -6.96 -0.70 5.78
CA THR A 22 -8.21 0.06 5.87
C THR A 22 -9.03 -0.33 7.09
N SER A 23 -8.63 -1.40 7.79
CA SER A 23 -9.26 -1.92 9.01
C SER A 23 -8.28 -1.85 10.19
N ASN A 24 -8.72 -1.27 11.31
CA ASN A 24 -7.90 -1.25 12.53
C ASN A 24 -7.65 -2.66 13.07
N PHE A 25 -8.66 -3.53 12.97
CA PHE A 25 -8.57 -4.89 13.50
C PHE A 25 -7.44 -5.69 12.83
N GLU A 26 -7.29 -5.57 11.51
CA GLU A 26 -6.23 -6.26 10.76
C GLU A 26 -4.85 -5.69 11.09
N ALA A 27 -4.75 -4.36 11.28
CA ALA A 27 -3.52 -3.71 11.69
C ALA A 27 -3.07 -4.16 13.09
N GLU A 28 -4.01 -4.23 14.05
CA GLU A 28 -3.74 -4.67 15.42
C GLU A 28 -3.35 -6.15 15.49
N ASN A 29 -3.99 -7.01 14.68
CA ASN A 29 -3.58 -8.42 14.57
C ASN A 29 -2.14 -8.52 14.04
N THR A 30 -1.80 -7.72 13.03
CA THR A 30 -0.42 -7.68 12.49
C THR A 30 0.58 -7.21 13.54
N VAL A 31 0.22 -6.23 14.39
CA VAL A 31 1.07 -5.81 15.51
C VAL A 31 1.23 -6.93 16.52
N ALA A 32 0.17 -7.64 16.89
CA ALA A 32 0.23 -8.77 17.82
C ALA A 32 1.14 -9.89 17.30
N ASP A 33 1.01 -10.26 16.02
CA ASP A 33 1.83 -11.28 15.38
C ASP A 33 3.30 -10.88 15.34
N ASN A 34 3.59 -9.62 14.97
CA ASN A 34 4.95 -9.10 14.97
C ASN A 34 5.54 -9.02 16.38
N ILE A 35 4.71 -8.71 17.39
CA ILE A 35 5.16 -8.72 18.77
C ILE A 35 5.53 -10.13 19.22
N ALA A 36 4.72 -11.12 18.86
CA ALA A 36 5.00 -12.52 19.16
C ALA A 36 6.29 -13.02 18.48
N ALA A 37 6.58 -12.55 17.25
CA ALA A 37 7.72 -13.00 16.46
C ALA A 37 9.03 -12.24 16.77
N PHE A 38 8.97 -10.92 16.93
CA PHE A 38 10.15 -10.04 16.96
C PHE A 38 10.28 -9.23 18.25
N GLY A 39 9.28 -9.27 19.14
CA GLY A 39 9.28 -8.56 20.41
C GLY A 39 8.58 -7.20 20.37
N TYR A 40 8.93 -6.31 21.28
CA TYR A 40 8.15 -5.10 21.56
C TYR A 40 8.33 -3.97 20.53
N GLY A 41 7.52 -2.91 20.67
CA GLY A 41 7.75 -1.62 20.00
C GLY A 41 7.00 -1.42 18.68
N TRP A 42 6.30 -2.45 18.19
CA TRP A 42 5.38 -2.34 17.08
C TRP A 42 4.13 -1.56 17.48
N LYS A 43 3.60 -0.73 16.57
CA LYS A 43 2.42 0.11 16.84
C LYS A 43 1.60 0.36 15.59
N VAL A 44 0.33 0.69 15.81
CA VAL A 44 -0.58 1.20 14.79
C VAL A 44 -0.74 2.71 14.95
N GLU A 45 -0.73 3.46 13.85
CA GLU A 45 -1.14 4.87 13.83
C GLU A 45 -2.22 5.12 12.76
N PRO A 46 -3.37 5.72 13.13
CA PRO A 46 -4.38 6.11 12.15
C PRO A 46 -3.96 7.38 11.41
N VAL A 47 -4.09 7.37 10.09
CA VAL A 47 -3.78 8.49 9.21
C VAL A 47 -5.00 8.82 8.35
N SER A 48 -5.44 10.07 8.41
CA SER A 48 -6.49 10.58 7.53
C SER A 48 -5.90 11.04 6.20
N LEU A 49 -6.43 10.51 5.11
CA LEU A 49 -6.02 10.83 3.74
C LEU A 49 -7.19 11.40 2.95
N SER A 50 -6.86 12.27 2.00
CA SER A 50 -7.81 12.87 1.07
C SER A 50 -7.66 12.18 -0.29
N VAL A 51 -8.70 11.50 -0.75
CA VAL A 51 -8.69 10.77 -2.02
C VAL A 51 -9.69 11.34 -3.02
N THR A 52 -9.62 10.87 -4.26
CA THR A 52 -10.57 11.25 -5.32
C THR A 52 -11.87 10.45 -5.18
N ALA A 53 -12.97 10.97 -5.73
CA ALA A 53 -14.27 10.29 -5.76
C ALA A 53 -14.18 8.87 -6.35
N LYS A 54 -13.47 8.74 -7.49
CA LYS A 54 -13.32 7.46 -8.19
C LYS A 54 -12.62 6.41 -7.33
N PHE A 55 -11.59 6.83 -6.57
CA PHE A 55 -10.87 5.91 -5.69
C PHE A 55 -11.72 5.51 -4.47
N TYR A 56 -12.45 6.47 -3.90
CA TYR A 56 -13.37 6.21 -2.79
C TYR A 56 -14.47 5.19 -3.17
N GLU A 57 -15.09 5.34 -4.34
CA GLU A 57 -16.09 4.39 -4.83
C GLU A 57 -15.50 3.00 -5.10
N ARG A 58 -14.26 2.91 -5.60
CA ARG A 58 -13.56 1.63 -5.76
C ARG A 58 -13.34 0.94 -4.41
N LEU A 59 -12.86 1.67 -3.41
CA LEU A 59 -12.68 1.13 -2.06
C LEU A 59 -14.00 0.61 -1.50
N LYS A 60 -15.08 1.38 -1.64
CA LYS A 60 -16.42 0.96 -1.21
C LYS A 60 -16.84 -0.35 -1.88
N HIS A 61 -16.60 -0.50 -3.17
CA HIS A 61 -16.90 -1.74 -3.90
C HIS A 61 -16.11 -2.95 -3.38
N ILE A 62 -14.83 -2.76 -3.04
CA ILE A 62 -13.95 -3.82 -2.50
C ILE A 62 -14.37 -4.26 -1.09
N PHE A 63 -14.93 -3.36 -0.28
CA PHE A 63 -15.39 -3.70 1.08
C PHE A 63 -16.85 -4.20 1.13
N GLU A 64 -17.71 -3.74 0.23
CA GLU A 64 -19.13 -4.15 0.18
C GLU A 64 -19.32 -5.49 -0.52
N ASN A 65 -18.51 -5.79 -1.54
CA ASN A 65 -18.41 -7.13 -2.09
C ASN A 65 -17.21 -7.79 -1.43
N GLN A 66 -17.37 -8.94 -0.79
CA GLN A 66 -16.21 -9.76 -0.40
C GLN A 66 -15.47 -10.20 -1.67
N VAL A 67 -14.60 -9.33 -2.21
CA VAL A 67 -13.86 -9.60 -3.44
C VAL A 67 -12.76 -10.59 -3.08
N THR A 68 -12.97 -11.85 -3.47
CA THR A 68 -12.01 -12.96 -3.38
C THR A 68 -10.87 -12.87 -4.39
N GLU A 69 -10.67 -11.70 -5.02
CA GLU A 69 -9.65 -11.49 -6.04
C GLU A 69 -8.65 -10.42 -5.57
N GLU A 70 -7.39 -10.84 -5.44
CA GLU A 70 -6.26 -9.97 -5.13
C GLU A 70 -6.06 -8.95 -6.26
N ASP A 71 -6.59 -7.74 -6.08
CA ASP A 71 -6.41 -6.63 -7.00
C ASP A 71 -4.98 -6.08 -6.80
N VAL A 72 -4.01 -6.60 -7.58
CA VAL A 72 -2.61 -6.14 -7.56
C VAL A 72 -2.57 -4.68 -7.99
N ILE A 73 -2.26 -3.78 -7.05
CA ILE A 73 -1.94 -2.39 -7.36
C ILE A 73 -0.55 -2.39 -7.97
N GLU A 74 -0.47 -2.36 -9.31
CA GLU A 74 0.78 -2.03 -10.01
C GLU A 74 1.12 -0.56 -9.69
N ALA A 75 1.98 -0.38 -8.69
CA ALA A 75 2.68 0.87 -8.51
C ALA A 75 3.62 1.03 -9.70
N ASP A 76 3.28 1.93 -10.62
CA ASP A 76 4.16 2.36 -11.70
C ASP A 76 5.39 3.03 -11.07
N THR A 77 6.38 2.22 -10.70
CA THR A 77 7.72 2.67 -10.37
C THR A 77 8.34 3.08 -11.70
N GLY A 78 8.10 4.33 -12.09
CA GLY A 78 8.66 4.91 -13.30
C GLY A 78 10.18 4.78 -13.30
N GLU A 79 10.69 3.68 -13.83
CA GLU A 79 12.11 3.50 -14.13
C GLU A 79 12.46 4.53 -15.19
N VAL A 80 13.26 5.52 -14.81
CA VAL A 80 13.89 6.45 -15.73
C VAL A 80 14.80 5.62 -16.64
N GLN A 81 14.31 5.27 -17.83
CA GLN A 81 15.11 4.58 -18.84
C GLN A 81 16.33 5.44 -19.21
N PRO A 82 17.57 4.96 -19.04
CA PRO A 82 18.71 5.64 -19.61
C PRO A 82 18.67 5.43 -21.13
N LYS A 83 18.48 6.53 -21.88
CA LYS A 83 18.57 6.56 -23.34
C LYS A 83 19.88 5.91 -23.81
N LYS A 84 19.85 4.67 -24.29
CA LYS A 84 20.97 4.06 -25.01
C LYS A 84 20.80 4.21 -26.52
N LYS A 85 21.84 4.82 -27.10
CA LYS A 85 22.00 5.30 -28.47
C LYS A 85 21.81 4.20 -29.51
N LEU A 86 21.15 4.55 -30.61
CA LEU A 86 21.13 3.81 -31.88
C LEU A 86 22.56 3.54 -32.35
N SER A 87 22.93 2.27 -32.53
CA SER A 87 24.04 1.87 -33.39
C SER A 87 23.52 0.99 -34.52
N HIS A 88 23.64 1.52 -35.74
CA HIS A 88 23.43 0.84 -37.01
C HIS A 88 24.34 -0.39 -37.19
N LYS A 89 23.97 -1.23 -38.19
CA LYS A 89 24.82 -2.17 -38.99
C LYS A 89 24.75 -3.64 -38.49
N LYS A 90 24.55 -4.68 -39.31
CA LYS A 90 24.37 -4.87 -40.77
C LYS A 90 23.68 -6.22 -40.99
N ARG A 91 22.92 -6.35 -42.09
CA ARG A 91 22.43 -7.61 -42.67
C ARG A 91 23.62 -8.50 -43.09
N SER A 92 23.50 -9.81 -42.86
CA SER A 92 24.09 -10.87 -43.68
C SER A 92 23.05 -11.96 -43.90
#